data_AF-A0A9X8ZYT5-F1
#
_entry.id   AF-A0A9X8ZYT5-F1
#
_cell.length_a   1.000
_cell.length_b   1.000
_cell.length_c   1.000
_cell.angle_alpha   90.00
_cell.angle_beta   90.00
_cell.angle_gamma   90.00
#
_symmetry.space_group_name_H-M   'P 1'
#
loop_
_entity.id
_entity.type
_entity.pdbx_description
1 polymer ?
#
loop_
_entity_poly.entity_id
_entity_poly.type
_entity_poly.pdbx_seq_one_letter_code
_entity_poly.pdbx_strand_id
1 'polypeptide(L)'
;FIAIGYLIYAFSNVFLIAAIGFFILSFSMAYANTGFYTFYQNNVPVHIMGRIGSIYGLVIALVTIFITILSGVATQFISIQLVVIVGSLIMLF
;
A
#
# COMPACT_ATOMS: atom_id res chain seq x y z
N PHE A 1 -11.22 2.57 1.43
CA PHE A 1 -11.05 2.22 2.86
C PHE A 1 -9.59 2.18 3.29
N ILE A 2 -8.67 1.57 2.51
CA ILE A 2 -7.23 1.55 2.82
C ILE A 2 -6.66 2.97 3.04
N ALA A 3 -6.88 3.90 2.10
CA ALA A 3 -6.44 5.29 2.23
C ALA A 3 -7.04 6.02 3.45
N ILE A 4 -8.28 5.70 3.83
CA ILE A 4 -8.94 6.27 5.02
C ILE A 4 -8.25 5.78 6.30
N GLY A 5 -7.93 4.48 6.40
CA GLY A 5 -7.17 3.93 7.52
C GLY A 5 -5.78 4.58 7.66
N TYR A 6 -5.11 4.81 6.52
CA TYR A 6 -3.85 5.54 6.45
C TYR A 6 -3.97 7.00 6.93
N LEU A 7 -5.02 7.72 6.54
CA LEU A 7 -5.25 9.09 7.00
C LEU A 7 -5.53 9.16 8.51
N ILE A 8 -6.36 8.26 9.05
CA ILE A 8 -6.62 8.18 10.51
C ILE A 8 -5.32 7.95 11.28
N TYR A 9 -4.47 7.04 10.78
CA TYR A 9 -3.14 6.81 11.34
C TYR A 9 -2.24 8.05 11.24
N ALA A 10 -2.18 8.69 10.07
CA ALA A 10 -1.28 9.81 9.80
C ALA A 10 -1.59 11.09 10.61
N PHE A 11 -2.87 11.32 10.94
CA PHE A 11 -3.32 12.44 11.79
C PHE A 11 -3.42 12.09 13.28
N SER A 12 -3.09 10.86 13.68
CA SER A 12 -3.22 10.44 15.07
C SER A 12 -2.21 11.13 16.00
N ASN A 13 -2.69 11.59 17.15
CA ASN A 13 -1.84 12.16 18.22
C ASN A 13 -1.75 11.25 19.45
N VAL A 14 -2.53 10.16 19.48
CA VAL A 14 -2.63 9.24 20.61
C VAL A 14 -2.66 7.81 20.08
N PHE A 15 -2.05 6.88 20.82
CA PHE A 15 -1.92 5.48 20.44
C PHE A 15 -3.24 4.81 20.04
N LEU A 16 -4.34 5.09 20.77
CA LEU A 16 -5.65 4.49 20.48
C LEU A 16 -6.13 4.82 19.05
N ILE A 17 -5.98 6.07 18.62
CA ILE A 17 -6.41 6.54 17.29
C ILE A 17 -5.51 5.90 16.22
N ALA A 18 -4.19 5.83 16.47
CA ALA A 18 -3.26 5.15 15.59
C ALA A 18 -3.62 3.67 15.40
N ALA A 19 -3.95 2.97 16.49
CA ALA A 19 -4.36 1.57 16.47
C ALA A 19 -5.64 1.34 15.66
N ILE A 20 -6.64 2.22 15.80
CA ILE A 20 -7.89 2.15 15.01
C ILE A 20 -7.58 2.34 13.52
N GLY A 21 -6.78 3.35 13.16
CA GLY A 21 -6.38 3.59 11.77
C GLY A 21 -5.64 2.39 11.17
N PHE A 22 -4.70 1.82 11.93
CA PHE A 22 -3.92 0.65 11.53
C PHE A 22 -4.78 -0.61 11.38
N PHE A 23 -5.77 -0.80 12.25
CA PHE A 23 -6.74 -1.90 12.15
C PHE A 23 -7.56 -1.80 10.86
N ILE A 24 -8.15 -0.64 10.58
CA ILE A 24 -8.96 -0.41 9.37
C ILE A 24 -8.12 -0.63 8.11
N LEU A 25 -6.89 -0.10 8.11
CA LEU A 25 -5.91 -0.29 7.05
C LEU A 25 -5.64 -1.79 6.82
N SER A 26 -5.20 -2.50 7.86
CA SER A 26 -4.78 -3.90 7.76
C SER A 26 -5.93 -4.82 7.37
N PHE A 27 -7.12 -4.59 7.96
CA PHE A 27 -8.35 -5.30 7.60
C PHE A 27 -8.67 -5.11 6.13
N SER A 28 -8.76 -3.86 5.66
CA SER A 28 -9.09 -3.55 4.25
C SER A 28 -8.08 -4.15 3.27
N MET A 29 -6.79 -4.14 3.63
CA MET A 29 -5.71 -4.65 2.79
C MET A 29 -5.76 -6.18 2.63
N ALA A 30 -6.17 -6.91 3.67
CA ALA A 30 -6.36 -8.37 3.58
C ALA A 30 -7.40 -8.75 2.52
N TYR A 31 -8.55 -8.05 2.49
CA TYR A 31 -9.57 -8.27 1.46
C TYR A 31 -9.12 -7.85 0.07
N ALA A 32 -8.46 -6.69 -0.06
CA ALA A 32 -7.97 -6.21 -1.35
C ALA A 32 -6.95 -7.19 -1.97
N ASN A 33 -5.99 -7.66 -1.18
CA ASN A 33 -4.98 -8.62 -1.64
C ASN A 33 -5.63 -9.96 -2.02
N THR A 34 -6.50 -10.50 -1.17
CA THR A 34 -7.18 -11.77 -1.46
C THR A 34 -8.03 -11.66 -2.72
N GLY A 35 -8.79 -10.57 -2.87
CA GLY A 35 -9.58 -10.29 -4.07
C GLY A 35 -8.71 -10.19 -5.33
N PHE A 36 -7.58 -9.49 -5.26
CA PHE A 36 -6.63 -9.40 -6.36
C PHE A 36 -6.06 -10.77 -6.75
N TYR A 37 -5.63 -11.58 -5.77
CA TYR A 37 -5.08 -12.91 -6.06
C TYR A 37 -6.12 -13.84 -6.70
N THR A 38 -7.36 -13.84 -6.21
CA THR A 38 -8.42 -14.65 -6.81
C THR A 38 -8.79 -14.16 -8.22
N PHE A 39 -8.83 -12.85 -8.44
CA PHE A 39 -9.02 -12.29 -9.79
C PHE A 39 -7.89 -12.71 -10.72
N TYR A 40 -6.64 -12.62 -10.27
CA TYR A 40 -5.47 -13.05 -11.02
C TYR A 40 -5.55 -14.54 -11.39
N GLN A 41 -5.92 -15.40 -10.45
CA GLN A 41 -6.09 -16.84 -10.67
C GLN A 41 -7.21 -17.17 -11.66
N ASN A 42 -8.33 -16.46 -11.59
CA ASN A 42 -9.50 -16.75 -12.43
C ASN A 42 -9.38 -16.21 -13.86
N ASN A 43 -8.62 -15.14 -14.08
CA ASN A 43 -8.54 -14.47 -15.38
C ASN A 43 -7.27 -14.79 -16.17
N VAL A 44 -6.21 -15.28 -15.52
CA VAL A 44 -4.95 -15.63 -16.19
C VAL A 44 -4.91 -17.12 -16.51
N PRO A 45 -4.72 -17.53 -17.77
CA PRO A 45 -4.59 -18.93 -18.14
C PRO A 45 -3.43 -19.62 -17.41
N VAL A 46 -3.70 -20.82 -16.87
CA VAL A 46 -2.77 -21.58 -16.02
C VAL A 46 -1.40 -21.81 -16.68
N HIS A 47 -1.36 -22.02 -18.00
CA HIS A 47 -0.14 -22.30 -18.76
C HIS A 47 0.83 -21.10 -18.92
N ILE A 48 0.38 -19.88 -18.67
CA ILE A 48 1.22 -18.66 -18.64
C ILE A 48 1.27 -18.00 -17.26
N MET A 49 0.52 -18.52 -16.28
CA MET A 49 0.37 -17.92 -14.96
C MET A 49 1.70 -17.69 -14.23
N GLY A 50 2.66 -18.60 -14.36
CA GLY A 50 4.01 -18.41 -13.80
C GLY A 50 4.76 -17.26 -14.48
N ARG A 51 4.69 -17.16 -15.82
CA ARG A 51 5.38 -16.11 -16.59
C ARG A 51 4.83 -14.73 -16.29
N ILE A 52 3.50 -14.59 -16.27
CA ILE A 52 2.83 -13.34 -15.91
C ILE A 52 3.17 -12.97 -14.46
N GLY A 53 3.18 -13.95 -13.55
CA GLY A 53 3.48 -13.73 -12.14
C GLY A 53 4.89 -13.22 -11.92
N SER A 54 5.88 -13.76 -12.64
CA SER A 54 7.27 -13.29 -12.58
C SER A 54 7.42 -11.86 -13.09
N ILE A 55 6.79 -11.51 -14.22
CA ILE A 55 6.85 -10.13 -14.76
C ILE A 55 6.16 -9.16 -13.80
N TYR A 56 4.98 -9.52 -13.31
CA TYR A 56 4.23 -8.71 -12.35
C TYR A 56 5.02 -8.48 -11.06
N GLY A 57 5.62 -9.55 -10.50
CA GLY A 57 6.47 -9.47 -9.33
C GLY A 57 7.69 -8.58 -9.53
N LEU A 58 8.35 -8.66 -10.70
CA LEU A 58 9.47 -7.80 -11.06
C LEU A 58 9.05 -6.33 -11.12
N VAL A 59 7.94 -6.03 -11.80
CA VAL A 59 7.43 -4.66 -11.93
C VAL A 59 7.05 -4.08 -10.56
N ILE A 60 6.34 -4.85 -9.72
CA ILE A 60 6.03 -4.41 -8.35
C ILE A 60 7.31 -4.16 -7.57
N ALA A 61 8.28 -5.05 -7.62
CA ALA A 61 9.53 -4.89 -6.87
C ALA A 61 10.27 -3.60 -7.26
N LEU A 62 10.36 -3.32 -8.57
CA LEU A 62 10.97 -2.08 -9.06
C LEU A 62 10.21 -0.84 -8.57
N VAL A 63 8.88 -0.84 -8.68
CA VAL A 63 8.05 0.29 -8.21
C VAL A 63 8.19 0.46 -6.70
N THR A 64 8.15 -0.63 -5.92
CA THR A 64 8.31 -0.58 -4.46
C THR A 64 9.66 0.02 -4.08
N ILE A 65 10.76 -0.45 -4.68
CA ILE A 65 12.11 0.09 -4.42
C ILE A 65 12.14 1.59 -4.73
N PHE A 66 11.60 1.99 -5.88
CA PHE A 66 11.55 3.39 -6.29
C PHE A 66 10.76 4.26 -5.30
N ILE A 67 9.57 3.82 -4.91
CA ILE A 67 8.73 4.53 -3.93
C ILE A 67 9.38 4.58 -2.55
N THR A 68 10.05 3.51 -2.11
CA THR A 68 10.79 3.48 -0.84
C THR A 68 11.94 4.48 -0.84
N ILE A 69 12.72 4.56 -1.92
CA ILE A 69 13.80 5.56 -2.06
C ILE A 69 13.21 6.96 -2.04
N LEU A 70 12.17 7.22 -2.84
CA LEU A 70 11.53 8.53 -2.90
C LEU A 70 11.00 8.97 -1.53
N SER A 71 10.34 8.06 -0.81
CA SER A 71 9.81 8.30 0.53
C SER A 71 10.94 8.54 1.54
N GLY A 72 12.01 7.74 1.48
CA GLY A 72 13.17 7.89 2.36
C GLY A 72 13.97 9.17 2.12
N VAL A 73 14.03 9.65 0.88
CA VAL A 73 14.60 10.96 0.55
C VAL A 73 13.67 12.08 1.06
N ALA A 74 12.36 11.95 0.87
CA ALA A 74 11.39 12.94 1.35
C ALA A 74 11.47 13.14 2.87
N THR A 75 11.71 12.08 3.66
CA THR A 75 11.84 12.19 5.12
C THR A 75 13.10 12.95 5.58
N GLN A 76 14.08 13.19 4.70
CA GLN A 76 15.22 14.05 5.00
C GLN A 76 14.86 15.54 4.94
N PHE A 77 13.84 15.90 4.16
CA PHE A 77 13.40 17.28 3.96
C PHE A 77 12.17 17.65 4.81
N ILE A 78 11.26 16.70 5.02
CA ILE A 78 10.01 16.88 5.78
C ILE A 78 9.84 15.78 6.82
N SER A 79 8.98 16.01 7.81
CA SER A 79 8.71 14.99 8.84
C SER A 79 8.09 13.73 8.25
N ILE A 80 8.38 12.58 8.86
CA ILE A 80 7.80 11.28 8.46
C ILE A 80 6.27 11.35 8.42
N GLN A 81 5.66 12.05 9.37
CA GLN A 81 4.22 12.25 9.42
C GLN A 81 3.69 12.94 8.16
N LEU A 82 4.33 14.03 7.70
CA LEU A 82 3.92 14.73 6.49
C LEU A 82 4.10 13.87 5.23
N VAL A 83 5.17 13.08 5.15
CA VAL A 83 5.37 12.13 4.03
C VAL A 83 4.21 11.13 3.94
N VAL A 84 3.79 10.57 5.08
CA VAL A 84 2.67 9.63 5.13
C VAL A 84 1.35 10.32 4.79
N ILE A 85 1.10 11.54 5.28
CA ILE A 85 -0.12 12.30 4.93
C ILE A 85 -0.20 12.53 3.42
N VAL A 86 0.86 13.03 2.79
CA VAL A 86 0.90 13.28 1.34
C VAL A 86 0.71 11.98 0.56
N GLY A 87 1.42 10.92 0.93
CA GLY A 87 1.25 9.60 0.28
C GLY A 87 -0.18 9.05 0.41
N SER A 88 -0.82 9.26 1.56
CA SER A 88 -2.20 8.83 1.80
C SER A 88 -3.21 9.63 0.98
N LEU A 89 -2.96 10.93 0.77
CA LEU A 89 -3.77 11.78 -0.10
C LEU A 89 -3.62 11.37 -1.56
N ILE A 90 -2.42 11.08 -2.04
CA ILE A 90 -2.19 10.55 -3.39
C ILE A 90 -2.94 9.24 -3.58
N MET A 91 -2.99 8.37 -2.58
CA MET A 91 -3.74 7.12 -2.65
C MET A 91 -5.26 7.29 -2.67
N LEU A 92 -5.77 8.41 -2.15
CA LEU A 92 -7.20 8.67 -2.04
C LEU A 92 -7.80 9.20 -3.36
N PHE A 93 -6.99 9.91 -4.16
CA PHE A 93 -7.36 10.41 -5.49
C PHE A 93 -6.99 9.43 -6.60
#